data_AF-A0A7C7QLZ2-F1
#
_entry.id   AF-A0A7C7QLZ2-F1
#
_cell.length_a   1.000
_cell.length_b   1.000
_cell.length_c   1.000
_cell.angle_alpha   90.00
_cell.angle_beta   90.00
_cell.angle_gamma   90.00
#
_symmetry.space_group_name_H-M   'P 1'
#
loop_
_entity.id
_entity.type
_entity.pdbx_description
1 polymer ?
#
loop_
_entity_poly.entity_id
_entity_poly.type
_entity_poly.pdbx_seq_one_letter_code
_entity_poly.pdbx_strand_id
1 'polypeptide(L)'
;MAQMRAPTLEMPVSEIDQLRFAFREVGLDAEDISLLAMHLAEIDEECTNYGQHIKEILSAGNLDADTLLEHLVEIKFSLEHLVSHVQAVEEELDRSISALDDEE
;
A
#
# COMPACT_ATOMS: atom_id res chain seq x y z
N MET A 1 17.02 18.07 13.59
CA MET A 1 16.05 17.06 13.15
C MET A 1 15.50 17.52 11.81
N ALA A 2 15.88 16.86 10.72
CA ALA A 2 15.42 17.22 9.37
C ALA A 2 14.10 16.50 9.11
N GLN A 3 13.02 17.27 8.94
CA GLN A 3 11.71 16.76 8.58
C GLN A 3 11.77 16.39 7.09
N MET A 4 11.84 15.09 6.78
CA MET A 4 11.67 14.59 5.41
C MET A 4 10.23 14.90 5.00
N ARG A 5 10.04 15.97 4.22
CA ARG A 5 8.78 16.18 3.50
C ARG A 5 8.68 15.11 2.42
N ALA A 6 7.61 14.32 2.45
CA ALA A 6 7.25 13.47 1.32
C ALA A 6 7.19 14.34 0.05
N PRO A 7 7.78 13.91 -1.08
CA PRO A 7 7.64 14.65 -2.33
C PRO A 7 6.17 14.60 -2.75
N THR A 8 5.50 15.74 -2.72
CA THR A 8 4.20 15.89 -3.38
C THR A 8 4.47 15.79 -4.89
N LEU A 9 4.19 14.62 -5.47
CA LEU A 9 4.12 14.46 -6.92
C LEU A 9 2.91 15.26 -7.41
N GLU A 10 3.13 16.52 -7.79
CA GLU A 10 2.13 17.30 -8.52
C GLU A 10 2.03 16.76 -9.95
N MET A 11 1.16 15.76 -10.12
CA MET A 11 0.85 15.21 -11.43
C MET A 11 0.04 16.24 -12.25
N PRO A 12 0.44 16.57 -13.48
CA PRO A 12 -0.30 17.48 -14.35
C PRO A 12 -1.74 17.00 -14.58
N VAL A 13 -2.69 17.94 -14.67
CA VAL A 13 -4.12 17.62 -14.93
C VAL A 13 -4.31 16.77 -16.19
N SER A 14 -3.49 16.98 -17.22
CA SER A 14 -3.52 16.17 -18.45
C SER A 14 -3.10 14.71 -18.23
N GLU A 15 -2.20 14.44 -17.28
CA GLU A 15 -1.81 13.08 -16.91
C GLU A 15 -2.88 12.41 -16.04
N ILE A 16 -3.53 13.18 -15.16
CA ILE A 16 -4.69 12.71 -14.38
C ILE A 16 -5.84 12.28 -15.31
N ASP A 17 -6.13 13.07 -16.34
CA ASP A 17 -7.20 12.75 -17.29
C ASP A 17 -6.84 11.55 -18.18
N GLN A 18 -5.56 11.39 -18.54
CA GLN A 18 -5.07 10.18 -19.24
C GLN A 18 -5.16 8.92 -18.38
N LEU A 19 -4.80 9.01 -17.09
CA LEU A 19 -4.94 7.92 -16.14
C LEU A 19 -6.40 7.53 -15.95
N ARG A 20 -7.29 8.52 -15.76
CA ARG A 20 -8.75 8.26 -15.67
C ARG A 20 -9.31 7.62 -16.93
N PHE A 21 -8.82 8.03 -18.09
CA PHE A 21 -9.22 7.42 -19.36
C PHE A 21 -8.74 5.97 -19.45
N ALA A 22 -7.46 5.71 -19.15
CA ALA A 22 -6.88 4.38 -19.15
C ALA A 22 -7.57 3.44 -18.15
N PHE A 23 -7.90 3.92 -16.95
CA PHE A 23 -8.65 3.14 -15.96
C PHE A 23 -10.05 2.78 -16.44
N ARG A 24 -10.76 3.72 -17.07
CA ARG A 24 -12.07 3.45 -17.66
C ARG A 24 -11.99 2.43 -18.80
N GLU A 25 -10.93 2.45 -19.62
CA GLU A 25 -10.72 1.43 -20.66
C GLU A 25 -10.48 0.02 -20.10
N VAL A 26 -10.00 -0.09 -18.86
CA VAL A 26 -9.83 -1.38 -18.18
C VAL A 26 -10.94 -1.65 -17.14
N GLY A 27 -12.10 -1.01 -17.29
CA GLY A 27 -13.29 -1.34 -16.51
C GLY A 27 -13.26 -0.87 -15.05
N LEU A 28 -12.22 -0.12 -14.65
CA LEU A 28 -12.11 0.44 -13.31
C LEU A 28 -12.90 1.74 -13.23
N ASP A 29 -13.89 1.77 -12.32
CA ASP A 29 -14.64 2.98 -12.04
C ASP A 29 -13.97 3.86 -10.97
N ALA A 30 -14.59 5.00 -10.65
CA ALA A 30 -14.01 5.93 -9.68
C ALA A 30 -14.01 5.38 -8.23
N GLU A 31 -14.92 4.47 -7.91
CA GLU A 31 -15.01 3.78 -6.62
C GLU A 31 -13.88 2.74 -6.52
N ASP A 32 -13.67 1.93 -7.56
CA ASP A 32 -12.59 0.93 -7.62
C ASP A 32 -11.22 1.60 -7.50
N ILE A 33 -11.00 2.70 -8.24
CA ILE A 33 -9.77 3.50 -8.18
C ILE A 33 -9.54 4.06 -6.77
N SER A 34 -10.61 4.51 -6.10
CA SER A 34 -10.51 5.07 -4.75
C SER A 34 -10.18 3.99 -3.72
N LEU A 35 -10.76 2.79 -3.87
CA LEU A 35 -10.50 1.65 -3.00
C LEU A 35 -9.08 1.11 -3.19
N LEU A 36 -8.62 0.97 -4.43
CA LEU A 36 -7.24 0.61 -4.76
C LEU A 36 -6.24 1.63 -4.19
N ALA A 37 -6.52 2.92 -4.33
CA ALA A 37 -5.66 3.97 -3.78
C ALA A 37 -5.57 3.89 -2.25
N MET A 38 -6.68 3.59 -1.57
CA MET A 38 -6.70 3.38 -0.12
C MET A 38 -5.82 2.19 0.26
N HIS A 39 -6.01 1.02 -0.36
CA HIS A 39 -5.21 -0.16 -0.03
C HIS A 39 -3.73 0.00 -0.34
N LEU A 40 -3.37 0.70 -1.42
CA LEU A 40 -1.99 1.02 -1.75
C LEU A 40 -1.35 1.97 -0.72
N ALA A 41 -2.11 2.92 -0.18
CA ALA A 41 -1.63 3.80 0.88
C ALA A 41 -1.38 3.03 2.18
N GLU A 42 -2.29 2.13 2.57
CA GLU A 42 -2.11 1.26 3.74
C GLU A 42 -0.90 0.33 3.58
N ILE A 43 -0.70 -0.22 2.38
CA ILE A 43 0.49 -1.03 2.04
C ILE A 43 1.80 -0.25 2.28
N ASP A 44 1.86 1.01 1.83
CA ASP A 44 3.05 1.87 2.01
C ASP A 44 3.31 2.18 3.49
N GLU A 45 2.24 2.45 4.25
CA GLU A 45 2.31 2.68 5.70
C GLU A 45 2.84 1.44 6.43
N GLU A 46 2.28 0.26 6.15
CA GLU A 46 2.70 -0.98 6.80
C GLU A 46 4.14 -1.39 6.43
N CYS A 47 4.55 -1.15 5.18
CA CYS A 47 5.95 -1.34 4.77
C CYS A 47 6.89 -0.39 5.52
N THR A 48 6.47 0.85 5.76
CA THR A 48 7.22 1.84 6.53
C THR A 48 7.36 1.42 8.00
N ASN A 49 6.26 0.98 8.62
CA ASN A 49 6.23 0.50 10.01
C ASN A 49 7.12 -0.74 10.19
N TYR A 50 6.95 -1.74 9.32
CA TYR A 50 7.81 -2.92 9.25
C TYR A 50 9.30 -2.56 9.15
N GLY A 51 9.63 -1.67 8.21
CA GLY A 51 11.00 -1.22 7.98
C GLY A 51 11.60 -0.50 9.20
N GLN A 52 10.79 0.30 9.89
CA GLN A 52 11.22 1.04 11.08
C GLN A 52 11.58 0.10 12.24
N HIS A 53 10.74 -0.89 12.55
CA HIS A 53 11.03 -1.87 13.61
C HIS A 53 12.27 -2.72 13.33
N ILE A 54 12.48 -3.14 12.07
CA ILE A 54 13.72 -3.83 11.70
C ILE A 54 14.94 -2.93 11.94
N LYS A 55 14.83 -1.65 11.60
CA LYS A 55 15.93 -0.69 11.77
C LYS A 55 16.24 -0.46 13.25
N GLU A 56 15.22 -0.41 14.11
CA GLU A 56 15.35 -0.31 15.56
C GLU A 56 16.05 -1.54 16.13
N ILE A 57 15.62 -2.75 15.75
CA ILE A 57 16.28 -4.00 16.15
C ILE A 57 17.76 -4.01 15.74
N LEU A 58 18.06 -3.69 14.48
CA LEU A 58 19.43 -3.72 13.95
C LEU A 58 20.34 -2.65 14.57
N SER A 59 19.78 -1.50 14.96
CA SER A 59 20.56 -0.38 15.51
C SER A 59 20.77 -0.45 17.03
N ALA A 60 19.90 -1.15 17.75
CA ALA A 60 19.96 -1.24 19.21
C ALA A 60 21.19 -2.01 19.75
N GLY A 61 21.81 -2.88 18.94
CA GLY A 61 23.04 -3.62 19.26
C GLY A 61 22.89 -4.71 20.33
N ASN A 62 22.10 -4.47 21.39
CA ASN A 62 21.67 -5.46 22.38
C ASN A 62 20.30 -5.06 22.94
N LEU A 63 19.24 -5.72 22.47
CA LEU A 63 17.89 -5.60 23.04
C LEU A 63 17.67 -6.68 24.09
N ASP A 64 16.96 -6.34 25.16
CA ASP A 64 16.40 -7.37 26.03
C ASP A 64 15.29 -8.15 25.30
N ALA A 65 14.97 -9.33 25.84
CA ALA A 65 14.06 -10.25 25.18
C ALA A 65 12.63 -9.71 25.07
N ASP A 66 12.18 -8.88 26.03
CA ASP A 66 10.82 -8.35 26.05
C ASP A 66 10.68 -7.27 24.95
N THR A 67 11.64 -6.35 24.85
CA THR A 67 11.65 -5.33 23.79
C THR A 67 11.79 -5.96 22.39
N LEU A 68 12.63 -7.00 22.25
CA LEU A 68 12.72 -7.73 20.98
C LEU A 68 11.39 -8.41 20.61
N LEU A 69 10.70 -9.00 21.60
CA LEU A 69 9.41 -9.63 21.39
C LEU A 69 8.36 -8.62 20.94
N GLU A 70 8.31 -7.43 21.55
CA GLU A 70 7.43 -6.34 21.13
C GLU A 70 7.64 -5.97 19.66
N HIS A 71 8.88 -5.70 19.24
CA HIS A 71 9.16 -5.39 17.83
C HIS A 71 8.78 -6.52 16.87
N LEU A 72 8.99 -7.79 17.25
CA LEU A 72 8.61 -8.92 16.41
C LEU A 72 7.09 -9.07 16.29
N VAL A 73 6.34 -8.74 17.34
CA VAL A 73 4.87 -8.72 17.33
C VAL A 73 4.35 -7.62 16.40
N GLU A 74 4.91 -6.40 16.47
CA GLU A 74 4.53 -5.31 15.57
C GLU A 74 4.86 -5.64 14.10
N ILE A 75 6.06 -6.19 13.84
CA ILE A 75 6.45 -6.69 12.51
C ILE A 75 5.44 -7.72 11.99
N LYS A 76 5.02 -8.66 12.84
CA LYS A 76 4.02 -9.66 12.47
C LYS A 76 2.70 -9.00 12.07
N PHE A 77 2.21 -8.03 12.83
CA PHE A 77 0.97 -7.33 12.52
C PHE A 77 1.05 -6.56 11.20
N SER A 78 2.13 -5.80 10.98
CA SER A 78 2.32 -5.10 9.70
C SER A 78 2.35 -6.06 8.51
N LEU A 79 2.97 -7.22 8.65
CA LEU A 79 2.96 -8.24 7.59
C LEU A 79 1.57 -8.85 7.36
N GLU A 80 0.79 -9.08 8.41
CA GLU A 80 -0.60 -9.57 8.30
C GLU A 80 -1.50 -8.55 7.59
N HIS A 81 -1.40 -7.27 7.95
CA HIS A 81 -2.14 -6.19 7.29
C HIS A 81 -1.70 -6.02 5.83
N LEU A 82 -0.39 -6.07 5.56
CA LEU A 82 0.16 -5.99 4.21
C LEU A 82 -0.43 -7.08 3.31
N VAL A 83 -0.47 -8.32 3.78
CA VAL A 83 -1.09 -9.43 3.05
C VAL A 83 -2.57 -9.16 2.80
N SER A 84 -3.32 -8.70 3.81
CA SER A 84 -4.74 -8.39 3.66
C SER A 84 -5.00 -7.31 2.62
N HIS A 85 -4.20 -6.24 2.58
CA HIS A 85 -4.38 -5.17 1.61
C HIS A 85 -3.94 -5.57 0.20
N VAL A 86 -2.88 -6.37 0.07
CA VAL A 86 -2.48 -6.93 -1.23
C VAL A 86 -3.56 -7.85 -1.80
N GLN A 87 -4.16 -8.70 -0.96
CA GLN A 87 -5.27 -9.56 -1.36
C GLN A 87 -6.50 -8.75 -1.79
N ALA A 88 -6.85 -7.69 -1.05
CA ALA A 88 -7.95 -6.81 -1.42
C ALA A 88 -7.72 -6.12 -2.78
N VAL A 89 -6.47 -5.70 -3.07
CA VAL A 89 -6.08 -5.16 -4.38
C VAL A 89 -6.21 -6.21 -5.48
N GLU A 90 -5.74 -7.44 -5.24
CA GLU A 90 -5.85 -8.55 -6.19
C GLU A 90 -7.31 -8.87 -6.54
N GLU A 91 -8.17 -9.00 -5.52
CA GLU A 91 -9.60 -9.28 -5.70
C GLU A 91 -10.33 -8.16 -6.48
N GLU A 92 -9.94 -6.91 -6.27
CA GLU A 92 -10.52 -5.76 -6.97
C GLU A 92 -10.10 -5.74 -8.45
N LEU A 93 -8.83 -6.03 -8.73
CA LEU A 93 -8.34 -6.15 -10.09
C LEU A 93 -8.97 -7.33 -10.84
N ASP A 94 -9.09 -8.50 -10.20
CA ASP A 94 -9.73 -9.68 -10.80
C ASP A 94 -11.19 -9.43 -11.15
N ARG A 95 -11.93 -8.72 -10.27
CA ARG A 95 -13.32 -8.29 -10.55
C ARG A 95 -13.39 -7.38 -11.76
N SER A 96 -12.49 -6.42 -11.84
CA SER A 96 -12.45 -5.43 -12.94
C SER A 96 -12.12 -6.09 -14.27
N ILE A 97 -11.16 -7.02 -14.29
CA ILE A 97 -10.81 -7.79 -15.49
C ILE A 97 -11.98 -8.67 -15.93
N SER A 98 -12.64 -9.36 -15.00
CA SER A 98 -13.78 -10.20 -15.33
C SER A 98 -14.95 -9.41 -15.92
N ALA A 99 -15.18 -8.18 -15.44
CA ALA A 99 -16.22 -7.30 -15.97
C ALA A 99 -15.95 -6.87 -17.43
N LEU A 100 -14.68 -6.73 -17.83
CA LEU A 100 -14.32 -6.45 -19.22
C LEU A 100 -14.60 -7.62 -20.15
N ASP A 101 -14.31 -8.85 -19.70
CA ASP A 101 -14.52 -10.06 -20.51
C ASP A 101 -16.01 -10.33 -20.77
N ASP A 102 -16.90 -9.89 -19.87
CA ASP A 102 -18.36 -10.02 -20.01
C ASP A 102 -18.99 -8.96 -20.95
N GLU A 103 -18.25 -7.90 -21.32
CA GLU A 103 -18.70 -6.83 -22.23
C GLU A 103 -18.34 -7.07 -23.72
N GLU A 104 -17.59 -8.13 -24.06
CA GLU A 104 -17.23 -8.55 -25.44
C GLU A 104 -18.26 -9.50 -26.11
#